data_AF-A0A4Q5R0F1-F1
#
_entry.id   AF-A0A4Q5R0F1-F1
#
_cell.length_a   1.000
_cell.length_b   1.000
_cell.length_c   1.000
_cell.angle_alpha   90.00
_cell.angle_beta   90.00
_cell.angle_gamma   90.00
#
_symmetry.space_group_name_H-M   'P 1'
#
loop_
_entity.id
_entity.type
_entity.pdbx_description
1 polymer ?
#
loop_
_entity_poly.entity_id
_entity_poly.type
_entity_poly.pdbx_seq_one_letter_code
_entity_poly.pdbx_strand_id
1 'polypeptide(L)' 'MNGAESLVHTLLGCGVDTCFTNPGTSEMHFVAALDRVPGMR' A
#
# COMPACT_ATOMS: atom_id res chain seq x y z
N MET A 1 2.60 -5.10 11.75
CA MET A 1 2.36 -3.74 11.24
C MET A 1 3.70 -3.05 11.05
N ASN A 2 4.16 -2.97 9.81
CA ASN A 2 5.35 -2.21 9.40
C ASN A 2 4.94 -0.86 8.76
N GLY A 3 5.91 -0.01 8.40
CA GLY A 3 5.62 1.31 7.83
C GLY A 3 4.80 1.28 6.53
N ALA A 4 5.04 0.29 5.67
CA ALA A 4 4.29 0.14 4.42
C ALA A 4 2.82 -0.26 4.68
N GLU A 5 2.58 -1.23 5.57
CA GLU A 5 1.22 -1.62 5.98
C GLU A 5 0.48 -0.46 6.66
N SER A 6 1.16 0.29 7.53
CA SER A 6 0.58 1.48 8.18
C SER A 6 0.15 2.53 7.15
N LEU A 7 0.94 2.74 6.10
CA LEU A 7 0.59 3.67 5.03
C LEU A 7 -0.65 3.20 4.26
N VAL A 8 -0.70 1.93 3.84
CA VAL A 8 -1.86 1.38 3.10
C VAL A 8 -3.14 1.47 3.95
N HIS A 9 -3.10 1.07 5.22
CA HIS A 9 -4.25 1.18 6.11
C HIS A 9 -4.71 2.63 6.30
N THR A 10 -3.78 3.58 6.38
CA THR A 10 -4.12 5.00 6.50
C THR A 10 -4.80 5.52 5.24
N LEU A 11 -4.26 5.17 4.05
CA LEU A 11 -4.85 5.54 2.77
C LEU A 11 -6.28 5.00 2.62
N LEU A 12 -6.50 3.73 2.97
CA LEU A 12 -7.84 3.12 2.99
C LEU A 12 -8.78 3.80 3.98
N GLY A 13 -8.29 4.14 5.18
CA GLY A 13 -9.04 4.92 6.16
C GLY A 13 -9.46 6.31 5.67
N CYS A 14 -8.70 6.88 4.72
CA CYS A 14 -9.03 8.11 4.02
C CYS A 14 -9.89 7.91 2.76
N GLY A 15 -10.31 6.68 2.45
CA GLY A 15 -11.12 6.37 1.26
C GLY A 15 -10.34 6.33 -0.05
N VAL A 16 -9.01 6.26 0.00
CA VAL A 16 -8.17 6.00 -1.19
C VAL A 16 -8.04 4.49 -1.35
N ASP A 17 -8.64 3.94 -2.39
CA ASP A 17 -8.72 2.50 -2.63
C ASP A 17 -7.99 2.02 -3.88
N THR A 18 -7.39 2.93 -4.65
CA THR A 18 -6.73 2.61 -5.93
C THR A 18 -5.38 3.32 -6.00
N CYS A 19 -4.32 2.57 -6.32
CA CYS A 19 -2.95 3.08 -6.43
C CYS A 19 -2.33 2.74 -7.79
N PHE A 20 -1.94 3.76 -8.54
CA PHE A 20 -1.09 3.59 -9.72
C PHE A 20 0.36 3.84 -9.32
N THR A 21 1.24 2.88 -9.56
CA THR A 21 2.66 3.00 -9.21
C THR A 21 3.56 2.41 -10.29
N ASN A 22 4.76 2.96 -10.41
CA ASN A 22 5.86 2.40 -11.19
C ASN A 22 7.01 2.11 -10.22
N PRO A 23 6.99 0.95 -9.55
CA PRO A 23 7.84 0.72 -8.39
C PRO A 23 9.29 0.45 -8.79
N GLY A 24 10.23 1.01 -8.04
CA GLY A 24 11.63 0.60 -8.00
C GLY A 24 11.91 -0.27 -6.77
N THR A 25 13.18 -0.60 -6.54
CA THR A 25 13.60 -1.47 -5.43
C THR A 25 13.19 -0.93 -4.06
N SER A 26 13.26 0.39 -3.86
CA SER A 26 12.89 1.05 -2.60
C SER A 26 11.40 0.93 -2.28
N GLU A 27 10.55 0.79 -3.30
CA GLU A 27 9.10 0.73 -3.16
C GLU A 27 8.55 -0.70 -3.10
N MET A 28 9.38 -1.73 -3.32
CA MET A 28 8.92 -3.13 -3.31
C MET A 28 8.29 -3.56 -1.97
N HIS A 29 8.71 -2.97 -0.85
CA HIS A 29 8.10 -3.21 0.46
C HIS A 29 6.66 -2.69 0.51
N PHE A 30 6.37 -1.58 -0.18
CA PHE A 30 5.04 -1.02 -0.30
C PHE A 30 4.17 -1.86 -1.25
N VAL A 31 4.72 -2.29 -2.39
CA VAL A 31 4.03 -3.23 -3.31
C VAL A 31 3.63 -4.51 -2.58
N ALA A 32 4.54 -5.10 -1.80
CA ALA A 32 4.22 -6.29 -1.00
C ALA A 32 3.16 -6.04 0.08
N ALA A 33 2.99 -4.81 0.56
CA ALA A 33 1.93 -4.45 1.50
C ALA A 33 0.57 -4.35 0.80
N LEU A 34 0.52 -3.86 -0.45
CA LEU A 34 -0.70 -3.82 -1.26
C LEU A 34 -1.29 -5.23 -1.45
N ASP A 35 -0.45 -6.24 -1.68
CA ASP A 35 -0.89 -7.64 -1.81
C ASP A 35 -1.43 -8.24 -0.51
N ARG A 36 -0.97 -7.76 0.65
CA ARG A 36 -1.34 -8.31 1.98
C ARG A 36 -2.53 -7.63 2.60
N VAL A 37 -2.78 -6.35 2.27
CA VAL A 37 -3.85 -5.55 2.84
C VAL A 37 -5.01 -5.50 1.85
N PRO A 38 -6.09 -6.29 2.07
CA PRO A 38 -7.24 -6.27 1.19
C PRO A 38 -7.94 -4.89 1.24
N GLY A 39 -8.41 -4.43 0.08
CA GLY A 39 -9.19 -3.20 -0.05
C GLY A 39 -8.52 -2.11 -0.90
N MET A 40 -7.20 -2.21 -1.14
CA MET A 40 -6.51 -1.37 -2.11
C MET A 40 -6.30 -2.14 -3.43
N ARG A 41 -6.51 -1.47 -4.56
CA ARG A 41 -6.36 -1.98 -5.93
C ARG A 41 -5.19 -1.32 -6.65
#